data_AF-A0A257RSP3-F1
#
_entry.id   AF-A0A257RSP3-F1
#
_cell.length_a   1.000
_cell.length_b   1.000
_cell.length_c   1.000
_cell.angle_alpha   90.00
_cell.angle_beta   90.00
_cell.angle_gamma   90.00
#
_symmetry.space_group_name_H-M   'P 1'
#
loop_
_entity.id
_entity.type
_entity.pdbx_description
1 polymer ?
#
loop_
_entity_poly.entity_id
_entity_poly.type
_entity_poly.pdbx_seq_one_letter_code
_entity_poly.pdbx_strand_id
1 'polypeptide(L)'
;DPEGYLSAAARLGVAPRDCLVLEDSPTGLAAAKAAGMRVIALLTTHAGDDLEGAEARLASLATLGVAFAGSDPSRLTLAWST
;
A
#
# COMPACT_ATOMS: atom_id res chain seq x y z
N ASP A 1 -1.70 -14.98 -4.42
CA ASP A 1 -1.99 -15.56 -3.10
C ASP A 1 -1.94 -14.45 -2.06
N PRO A 2 -3.04 -14.12 -1.35
CA PRO A 2 -3.10 -13.05 -0.36
C PRO A 2 -2.53 -13.41 1.03
N GLU A 3 -2.12 -14.67 1.27
CA GLU A 3 -1.81 -15.17 2.62
C GLU A 3 -0.79 -14.32 3.38
N GLY A 4 0.27 -13.87 2.70
CA GLY A 4 1.31 -13.03 3.33
C GLY A 4 0.76 -11.72 3.91
N TYR A 5 -0.11 -11.04 3.15
CA TYR A 5 -0.74 -9.80 3.60
C TYR A 5 -1.78 -10.05 4.70
N LEU A 6 -2.62 -11.08 4.57
CA LEU A 6 -3.61 -11.45 5.58
C LEU A 6 -2.94 -11.81 6.93
N SER A 7 -1.83 -12.56 6.87
CA SER A 7 -1.03 -12.90 8.04
C SER A 7 -0.42 -11.66 8.70
N ALA A 8 0.11 -10.72 7.91
CA ALA A 8 0.64 -9.46 8.42
C ALA A 8 -0.44 -8.62 9.14
N ALA A 9 -1.61 -8.45 8.53
CA ALA A 9 -2.74 -7.73 9.12
C ALA A 9 -3.20 -8.37 10.45
N ALA A 10 -3.32 -9.71 10.47
CA ALA A 10 -3.68 -10.46 11.67
C ALA A 10 -2.67 -10.26 12.81
N ARG A 11 -1.36 -10.31 12.51
CA ARG A 11 -0.29 -10.10 13.50
C ARG A 11 -0.24 -8.68 14.06
N LEU A 12 -0.65 -7.70 13.26
CA LEU A 12 -0.76 -6.29 13.66
C LEU A 12 -2.09 -5.96 14.35
N GLY A 13 -3.06 -6.88 14.34
CA GLY A 13 -4.39 -6.67 14.93
C GLY A 13 -5.23 -5.63 14.18
N VAL A 14 -4.96 -5.39 12.90
CA VAL A 14 -5.67 -4.43 12.05
C VAL A 14 -6.50 -5.16 10.99
N ALA A 15 -7.65 -4.59 10.62
CA ALA A 15 -8.45 -5.17 9.55
C ALA A 15 -7.78 -4.91 8.19
N PRO A 16 -7.82 -5.87 7.23
CA PRO A 16 -7.18 -5.68 5.92
C PRO A 16 -7.62 -4.41 5.17
N ARG A 17 -8.90 -4.03 5.28
CA ARG A 17 -9.43 -2.79 4.67
C ARG A 17 -8.79 -1.51 5.21
N ASP A 18 -8.22 -1.56 6.41
CA ASP A 18 -7.54 -0.45 7.08
C ASP A 18 -6.03 -0.46 6.77
N CYS A 19 -5.53 -1.49 6.08
CA CYS A 19 -4.15 -1.57 5.61
C CYS A 19 -3.95 -0.82 4.28
N LEU A 20 -2.74 -0.31 4.11
CA LEU A 20 -2.22 0.18 2.85
C LEU A 20 -0.89 -0.51 2.57
N VAL A 21 -0.77 -1.11 1.38
CA VAL A 21 0.43 -1.80 0.92
C VAL A 21 1.25 -0.87 0.02
N LEU A 22 2.57 -0.89 0.18
CA LEU A 22 3.53 -0.29 -0.76
C LEU A 22 4.14 -1.45 -1.56
N GLU A 23 3.97 -1.46 -2.88
CA GLU A 23 4.30 -2.64 -3.69
C GLU A 23 4.85 -2.26 -5.06
N ASP A 24 5.84 -2.99 -5.56
CA ASP A 24 6.50 -2.71 -6.85
C ASP A 24 6.35 -3.84 -7.88
N SER A 25 5.53 -4.86 -7.56
CA SER A 25 5.31 -6.02 -8.42
C SER A 25 3.83 -6.26 -8.77
N PRO A 26 3.51 -6.73 -9.99
CA PRO A 26 2.13 -7.07 -10.37
C PRO A 26 1.53 -8.19 -9.52
N THR A 27 2.35 -9.20 -9.20
CA THR A 27 1.94 -10.33 -8.36
C THR A 27 1.61 -9.88 -6.93
N GLY A 28 2.44 -9.02 -6.35
CA GLY A 28 2.19 -8.44 -5.02
C GLY A 28 0.95 -7.56 -5.02
N LEU A 29 0.79 -6.70 -6.03
CA LEU A 29 -0.40 -5.86 -6.18
C LEU A 29 -1.68 -6.70 -6.23
N ALA A 30 -1.72 -7.73 -7.07
CA ALA A 30 -2.86 -8.63 -7.18
C ALA A 30 -3.14 -9.37 -5.85
N ALA A 31 -2.09 -9.80 -5.15
CA ALA A 31 -2.22 -10.45 -3.84
C ALA A 31 -2.76 -9.50 -2.76
N ALA A 32 -2.28 -8.25 -2.70
CA ALA A 32 -2.75 -7.25 -1.75
C ALA A 32 -4.22 -6.87 -2.01
N LYS A 33 -4.59 -6.69 -3.29
CA LYS A 33 -5.99 -6.45 -3.68
C LYS A 33 -6.89 -7.64 -3.34
N ALA A 34 -6.43 -8.87 -3.58
CA ALA A 34 -7.15 -10.08 -3.18
C ALA A 34 -7.31 -10.19 -1.64
N ALA A 35 -6.39 -9.62 -0.86
CA ALA A 35 -6.51 -9.50 0.59
C ALA A 35 -7.50 -8.40 1.03
N GLY A 36 -8.09 -7.65 0.11
CA GLY A 36 -9.00 -6.53 0.40
C GLY A 36 -8.28 -5.27 0.89
N MET A 37 -7.00 -5.11 0.57
CA MET A 37 -6.19 -3.96 0.96
C MET A 37 -6.07 -2.92 -0.15
N ARG A 38 -5.76 -1.68 0.23
CA ARG A 38 -5.35 -0.63 -0.71
C ARG A 38 -3.86 -0.77 -1.03
N VAL A 39 -3.42 -0.27 -2.17
CA VAL A 39 -2.04 -0.37 -2.67
C VAL A 39 -1.56 0.93 -3.29
N ILE A 40 -0.41 1.42 -2.85
CA ILE A 40 0.38 2.39 -3.61
C ILE A 40 1.48 1.62 -4.35
N ALA A 41 1.50 1.79 -5.67
CA ALA A 41 2.50 1.17 -6.53
C ALA A 41 3.80 1.98 -6.56
N LEU A 42 4.94 1.30 -6.47
CA LEU A 42 6.27 1.87 -6.63
C LEU A 42 6.82 1.50 -8.02
N LEU A 43 7.19 2.50 -8.81
CA LEU A 43 7.69 2.32 -10.18
C LEU A 43 9.20 2.03 -10.20
N THR A 44 9.71 1.32 -9.20
CA THR A 44 11.14 1.03 -9.01
C THR A 44 11.59 -0.21 -9.78
N THR A 45 10.72 -1.20 -9.93
CA THR A 45 11.06 -2.50 -10.54
C THR A 45 10.29 -2.77 -11.83
N HIS A 46 9.00 -2.42 -11.89
CA HIS A 46 8.14 -2.62 -13.05
C HIS A 46 7.64 -1.29 -13.61
N ALA A 47 7.27 -1.29 -14.89
CA ALA A 47 6.67 -0.13 -15.53
C ALA A 47 5.27 0.13 -14.97
N GLY A 48 4.78 1.37 -15.10
CA GLY A 48 3.48 1.76 -14.58
C GLY A 48 2.34 0.88 -15.10
N ASP A 49 2.34 0.53 -16.38
CA ASP A 49 1.26 -0.23 -17.02
C ASP A 49 1.06 -1.62 -16.39
N ASP A 50 2.12 -2.22 -15.85
CA ASP A 50 2.05 -3.52 -15.17
C ASP A 50 1.39 -3.44 -13.78
N LEU A 51 1.15 -2.24 -13.25
CA LEU A 51 0.65 -1.96 -11.90
C LEU A 51 -0.71 -1.25 -11.93
N GLU A 52 -1.58 -1.64 -12.86
CA GLU A 52 -2.96 -1.14 -12.96
C GLU A 52 -3.82 -1.52 -11.76
N GLY A 53 -4.64 -0.58 -11.28
CA GLY A 53 -5.52 -0.77 -10.12
C GLY A 53 -4.96 -0.31 -8.77
N ALA A 54 -3.71 0.16 -8.71
CA ALA A 54 -3.17 0.87 -7.53
C ALA A 54 -3.88 2.22 -7.32
N GLU A 55 -4.00 2.64 -6.06
CA GLU A 55 -4.58 3.93 -5.66
C GLU A 55 -3.70 5.11 -6.08
N ALA A 56 -2.39 4.90 -6.13
CA ALA A 56 -1.41 5.86 -6.60
C ALA A 56 -0.17 5.14 -7.13
N ARG A 57 0.63 5.86 -7.91
CA ARG A 57 1.91 5.38 -8.47
C ARG A 57 3.00 6.39 -8.14
N LEU A 58 4.05 5.94 -7.47
CA LEU A 58 5.16 6.78 -7.04
C LEU A 58 6.45 6.24 -7.64
N ALA A 59 7.28 7.14 -8.19
CA ALA A 59 8.61 6.76 -8.66
C ALA A 59 9.60 6.53 -7.51
N SER A 60 9.30 7.04 -6.31
CA SER A 60 10.17 6.91 -5.14
C SER A 60 9.37 7.11 -3.85
N LEU A 61 9.76 6.39 -2.79
CA LEU A 61 9.24 6.61 -1.43
C LEU A 61 9.67 7.96 -0.85
N ALA A 62 10.71 8.59 -1.41
CA ALA A 62 11.16 9.90 -0.96
C ALA A 62 10.10 11.01 -1.14
N THR A 63 9.10 10.79 -1.99
CA THR A 63 7.99 11.73 -2.20
C THR A 63 6.80 11.46 -1.29
N LEU A 64 6.80 10.35 -0.53
CA LEU A 64 5.72 9.97 0.36
C LEU A 64 5.91 10.61 1.74
N GLY A 65 5.08 11.61 2.05
CA GLY A 65 4.91 12.14 3.39
C GLY A 65 3.94 11.29 4.20
N VAL A 66 4.29 11.01 5.46
CA VAL A 66 3.46 10.27 6.42
C VAL A 66 3.35 11.09 7.70
N ALA A 67 2.13 11.30 8.19
CA ALA A 67 1.87 11.95 9.46
C ALA A 67 0.72 11.26 10.20
N PHE A 68 0.66 11.38 11.53
CA PHE A 68 -0.54 10.99 12.27
C PHE A 68 -1.67 11.99 12.01
N ALA A 69 -2.90 11.48 11.93
CA ALA A 69 -4.08 12.33 11.78
C ALA A 69 -4.41 13.00 13.14
N GLY A 70 -3.80 14.17 13.37
CA GLY A 70 -3.95 14.88 14.64
C GLY A 70 -3.27 14.13 15.79
N SER A 71 -3.96 14.00 16.92
CA SER A 71 -3.43 13.32 18.12
C SER A 71 -3.75 11.82 18.20
N ASP A 72 -4.45 11.26 17.21
CA ASP A 72 -4.82 9.84 17.17
C ASP A 72 -3.71 9.00 16.51
N PRO A 73 -3.00 8.15 17.27
CA PRO A 73 -1.91 7.34 16.72
C PRO A 73 -2.40 6.18 15.84
N SER A 74 -3.72 5.88 15.82
CA SER A 74 -4.29 4.81 15.01
C SER A 74 -4.59 5.23 13.57
N ARG A 75 -4.44 6.51 13.23
CA ARG A 75 -4.77 7.05 11.91
C ARG A 75 -3.58 7.77 11.31
N LEU A 76 -3.29 7.44 10.05
CA LEU A 76 -2.25 8.08 9.25
C LEU A 76 -2.86 8.92 8.13
N THR A 77 -2.28 10.09 7.89
CA THR A 77 -2.47 10.91 6.70
C THR A 77 -1.25 10.71 5.80
N LEU A 78 -1.51 10.46 4.53
CA LEU A 78 -0.49 10.28 3.50
C LEU A 78 -0.62 11.40 2.47
N ALA A 79 0.51 11.96 2.06
CA ALA A 79 0.59 12.97 1.02
C ALA A 79 1.78 12.68 0.11
N TRP A 80 1.61 12.90 -1.19
CA TRP A 80 2.68 12.77 -2.17
C TRP A 80 2.48 13.78 -3.29
N SER A 81 3.57 14.08 -3.99
CA SER A 81 3.55 14.84 -5.23
C SER A 81 3.81 13.89 -6.39
N THR A 82 3.08 14.09 -7.49
CA THR A 82 3.29 13.40 -8.77
C THR A 82 4.41 14.03 -9.56
#